data_AF-A0A7J8D1R3-F1
#
_entry.id   AF-A0A7J8D1R3-F1
#
_cell.length_a   1.000
_cell.length_b   1.000
_cell.length_c   1.000
_cell.angle_alpha   90.00
_cell.angle_beta   90.00
_cell.angle_gamma   90.00
#
_symmetry.space_group_name_H-M   'P 1'
#
loop_
_entity.id
_entity.type
_entity.pdbx_description
1 polymer ?
#
loop_
_entity_poly.entity_id
_entity_poly.type
_entity_poly.pdbx_seq_one_letter_code
_entity_poly.pdbx_strand_id
1 'polypeptide(L)'
;MADGGSERADGRIVKMEVDYSATVDQRLPECEKLAKEGRLQEVIETLLSLEKQTRTASDMVSTSRILVAVVKMCYEAKEWDLLNENIMLLSKRRSQLKQVSS
;
A
#
# COMPACT_ATOMS: atom_id res chain seq x y z
N MET A 1 17.95 27.52 11.44
CA MET A 1 16.70 26.78 11.71
C MET A 1 15.79 26.90 10.50
N ALA A 2 15.62 25.81 9.76
CA ALA A 2 14.40 25.40 9.03
C ALA A 2 14.79 24.16 8.21
N ASP A 3 14.43 23.01 8.76
CA ASP A 3 14.66 21.65 8.31
C ASP A 3 13.54 21.20 7.34
N GLY A 4 13.84 20.25 6.45
CA GLY A 4 12.84 19.31 5.95
C GLY A 4 12.18 19.59 4.60
N GLY A 5 12.97 19.73 3.53
CA GLY A 5 12.50 19.65 2.14
C GLY A 5 12.81 18.30 1.48
N SER A 6 12.33 17.19 2.04
CA SER A 6 12.54 15.86 1.43
C SER A 6 11.64 15.68 0.20
N GLU A 7 12.27 15.89 -0.95
CA GLU A 7 12.23 14.99 -2.12
C GLU A 7 10.85 14.64 -2.68
N ARG A 8 10.27 15.59 -3.43
CA ARG A 8 9.41 15.23 -4.57
C ARG A 8 10.31 14.85 -5.74
N ALA A 9 10.84 13.63 -5.72
CA ALA A 9 11.40 13.01 -6.91
C ALA A 9 10.24 12.66 -7.86
N ASP A 10 9.84 13.63 -8.69
CA ASP A 10 9.09 13.43 -9.92
C ASP A 10 10.03 12.71 -10.92
N GLY A 11 10.27 11.43 -10.65
CA GLY A 11 10.99 10.55 -11.55
C GLY A 11 10.03 10.14 -12.65
N ARG A 12 10.27 10.57 -13.88
CA ARG A 12 9.74 9.92 -15.08
C ARG A 12 10.16 8.45 -15.04
N ILE A 13 9.31 7.59 -14.50
CA ILE A 13 9.55 6.16 -14.47
C ILE A 13 9.16 5.64 -15.85
N VAL A 14 10.17 5.25 -16.60
CA VAL A 14 10.04 4.53 -17.86
C VAL A 14 9.10 3.35 -17.61
N LYS A 15 8.01 3.34 -18.37
CA LYS A 15 6.88 2.40 -18.28
C LYS A 15 7.34 1.00 -18.69
N MET A 16 8.03 0.31 -17.80
CA MET A 16 8.11 -1.14 -17.82
C MET A 16 6.86 -1.61 -17.08
N GLU A 17 5.98 -2.36 -17.72
CA GLU A 17 4.90 -3.07 -17.03
C GLU A 17 5.54 -4.08 -16.08
N VAL A 18 5.89 -3.61 -14.89
CA VAL A 18 6.43 -4.45 -13.83
C VAL A 18 5.24 -5.13 -13.20
N ASP A 19 5.11 -6.41 -13.48
CA ASP A 19 4.14 -7.28 -12.82
C ASP A 19 4.62 -7.56 -11.39
N TYR A 20 3.85 -7.11 -10.40
CA TYR A 20 4.16 -7.32 -8.99
C TYR A 20 3.43 -8.53 -8.40
N SER A 21 2.73 -9.32 -9.22
CA SER A 21 1.86 -10.40 -8.73
C SER A 21 2.66 -11.42 -7.91
N ALA A 22 3.81 -11.88 -8.41
CA ALA A 22 4.68 -12.82 -7.72
C ALA A 22 5.20 -12.26 -6.38
N THR A 23 5.57 -10.97 -6.35
CA THR A 23 6.02 -10.29 -5.12
C THR A 23 4.89 -10.21 -4.11
N VAL A 24 3.68 -9.87 -4.54
CA VAL A 24 2.50 -9.81 -3.67
C VAL A 24 2.13 -11.20 -3.16
N ASP A 25 2.13 -12.23 -4.00
CA ASP A 25 1.84 -13.62 -3.61
C ASP A 25 2.82 -14.16 -2.56
N GLN A 26 4.09 -13.73 -2.59
CA GLN A 26 5.07 -14.09 -1.57
C GLN A 26 4.95 -13.23 -0.30
N ARG A 27 4.78 -11.91 -0.44
CA ARG A 27 4.78 -10.98 0.69
C ARG A 27 3.52 -11.06 1.55
N LEU A 28 2.35 -11.27 0.94
CA LEU A 28 1.08 -11.36 1.67
C LEU A 28 1.09 -12.39 2.81
N PRO A 29 1.46 -13.67 2.58
CA PRO A 29 1.48 -14.65 3.66
C PRO A 29 2.56 -14.38 4.72
N GLU A 30 3.69 -13.74 4.35
CA GLU A 30 4.70 -13.30 5.32
C GLU A 30 4.15 -12.18 6.20
N CYS A 31 3.48 -11.20 5.61
CA CYS A 31 2.79 -10.12 6.31
C CYS A 31 1.68 -10.64 7.24
N GLU A 32 0.91 -11.66 6.81
CA GLU A 32 -0.11 -12.28 7.67
C GLU A 32 0.49 -12.93 8.91
N LYS A 33 1.64 -13.59 8.78
CA LYS A 33 2.36 -14.18 9.93
C LYS A 33 2.84 -13.09 10.89
N LEU A 34 3.51 -12.07 10.37
CA LEU A 34 4.04 -10.96 11.18
C LEU A 34 2.91 -10.18 11.87
N ALA A 35 1.76 -10.01 11.22
CA ALA A 35 0.59 -9.37 11.82
C ALA A 35 0.06 -10.19 13.00
N LYS A 36 0.03 -11.53 12.88
CA LYS A 36 -0.36 -12.44 13.98
C LYS A 36 0.63 -12.46 15.13
N GLU A 37 1.90 -12.14 14.87
CA GLU A 37 2.94 -11.96 15.89
C GLU A 37 2.87 -10.58 16.60
N GLY A 38 1.87 -9.76 16.28
CA GLY A 38 1.67 -8.44 16.90
C GLY A 38 2.43 -7.31 16.22
N ARG A 39 3.08 -7.56 15.07
CA ARG A 39 3.84 -6.56 14.30
C ARG A 39 2.99 -5.89 13.22
N LEU A 40 1.74 -5.57 13.54
CA LEU A 40 0.75 -5.07 12.58
C LEU A 40 1.18 -3.74 11.94
N GLN A 41 1.75 -2.81 12.71
CA GLN A 41 2.17 -1.50 12.19
C GLN A 41 3.25 -1.62 11.11
N GLU A 42 4.29 -2.42 11.37
CA GLU A 42 5.37 -2.67 10.38
C GLU A 42 4.83 -3.34 9.11
N VAL A 43 3.86 -4.26 9.26
CA VAL A 43 3.20 -4.92 8.14
C VAL A 43 2.43 -3.91 7.30
N ILE A 44 1.68 -3.01 7.92
CA ILE A 44 0.93 -1.97 7.21
C ILE A 44 1.86 -1.02 6.48
N GLU A 45 2.95 -0.56 7.09
CA GLU A 45 3.94 0.29 6.42
C GLU A 45 4.57 -0.39 5.20
N THR A 46 4.88 -1.69 5.34
CA THR A 46 5.41 -2.52 4.25
C THR A 46 4.40 -2.62 3.11
N LEU A 47 3.13 -2.92 3.41
CA LEU A 47 2.08 -3.06 2.42
C LEU A 47 1.73 -1.72 1.74
N LEU A 48 1.70 -0.61 2.48
CA LEU A 48 1.48 0.72 1.91
C LEU A 48 2.64 1.17 1.00
N SER A 49 3.86 0.74 1.30
CA SER A 49 5.02 0.99 0.43
C SER A 49 4.94 0.15 -0.85
N LEU A 50 4.51 -1.11 -0.75
CA LEU A 50 4.29 -1.97 -1.91
C LEU A 50 3.13 -1.44 -2.79
N GLU A 51 2.03 -0.99 -2.17
CA GLU A 51 0.90 -0.36 -2.85
C GLU A 51 1.34 0.86 -3.68
N LYS A 52 2.21 1.70 -3.12
CA LYS A 52 2.76 2.84 -3.87
C LYS A 52 3.52 2.39 -5.12
N GLN A 53 4.30 1.32 -5.02
CA GLN A 53 5.07 0.77 -6.14
C GLN A 53 4.14 0.20 -7.21
N THR A 54 3.17 -0.65 -6.83
CA THR A 54 2.23 -1.26 -7.78
C THR A 54 1.34 -0.21 -8.45
N ARG A 55 0.92 0.82 -7.72
CA ARG A 55 0.14 1.95 -8.25
C ARG A 55 0.93 2.74 -9.29
N THR A 56 2.21 3.01 -9.01
CA THR A 56 3.08 3.76 -9.94
C THR A 56 3.45 2.92 -11.17
N ALA A 57 3.52 1.59 -11.02
CA ALA A 57 3.68 0.64 -12.12
C ALA A 57 2.39 0.40 -12.93
N SER A 58 1.27 1.03 -12.57
CA SER A 58 -0.06 0.79 -13.17
C SER A 58 -0.58 -0.65 -13.01
N ASP A 59 -0.03 -1.41 -12.06
CA ASP A 59 -0.50 -2.76 -11.72
C ASP A 59 -1.68 -2.68 -10.74
N MET A 60 -2.87 -2.46 -11.31
CA MET A 60 -4.11 -2.29 -10.54
C MET A 60 -4.57 -3.59 -9.87
N VAL A 61 -4.17 -4.75 -10.39
CA VAL A 61 -4.52 -6.06 -9.84
C VAL A 61 -3.79 -6.25 -8.51
N SER A 62 -2.46 -6.10 -8.52
CA SER A 62 -1.65 -6.20 -7.31
C SER A 62 -2.02 -5.11 -6.30
N THR A 63 -2.23 -3.87 -6.77
CA THR A 63 -2.71 -2.76 -5.93
C THR A 63 -4.00 -3.16 -5.19
N SER A 64 -5.00 -3.69 -5.90
CA SER A 64 -6.27 -4.09 -5.28
C SER A 64 -6.11 -5.21 -4.25
N ARG A 65 -5.22 -6.19 -4.51
CA ARG A 65 -4.94 -7.29 -3.57
C ARG A 65 -4.29 -6.79 -2.28
N ILE A 66 -3.32 -5.88 -2.38
CA ILE A 66 -2.65 -5.28 -1.23
C ILE A 66 -3.65 -4.53 -0.35
N LEU A 67 -4.56 -3.74 -0.94
CA LEU A 67 -5.59 -3.01 -0.20
C LEU A 67 -6.50 -3.94 0.60
N VAL A 68 -6.93 -5.04 0.00
CA VAL A 68 -7.77 -6.04 0.68
C VAL A 68 -7.00 -6.71 1.83
N ALA A 69 -5.71 -6.99 1.64
CA ALA A 69 -4.89 -7.59 2.67
C ALA A 69 -4.70 -6.68 3.89
N VAL A 70 -4.43 -5.39 3.69
CA VAL A 70 -4.34 -4.40 4.79
C VAL A 70 -5.62 -4.42 5.64
N VAL A 71 -6.79 -4.37 4.99
CA VAL A 71 -8.09 -4.40 5.68
C VAL A 71 -8.30 -5.72 6.46
N LYS A 72 -7.95 -6.85 5.85
CA LYS A 72 -8.06 -8.17 6.51
C LYS A 72 -7.16 -8.26 7.75
N MET A 73 -5.91 -7.82 7.65
CA MET A 73 -4.95 -7.89 8.75
C MET A 73 -5.36 -6.98 9.92
N CYS A 74 -5.82 -5.74 9.65
CA CYS A 74 -6.34 -4.87 10.71
C CYS A 74 -7.59 -5.46 11.38
N TYR A 75 -8.46 -6.10 10.60
CA TYR A 75 -9.65 -6.79 11.12
C TYR A 75 -9.28 -7.98 12.02
N GLU A 76 -8.36 -8.84 11.58
CA GLU A 76 -7.90 -10.00 12.37
C GLU A 76 -7.20 -9.58 13.66
N ALA A 77 -6.42 -8.50 13.62
CA ALA A 77 -5.76 -7.94 14.79
C ALA A 77 -6.71 -7.21 15.76
N LYS A 78 -7.98 -7.01 15.38
CA LYS A 78 -9.00 -6.24 16.13
C LYS A 78 -8.61 -4.78 16.41
N GLU A 79 -7.70 -4.24 15.60
CA GLU A 79 -7.25 -2.85 15.67
C GLU A 79 -8.18 -1.97 14.82
N TRP A 80 -9.38 -1.72 15.33
CA TRP A 80 -10.46 -1.03 14.60
C TRP A 80 -10.16 0.44 14.29
N ASP A 81 -9.38 1.11 15.13
CA ASP A 81 -8.99 2.51 14.93
C ASP A 81 -8.05 2.61 13.71
N LEU A 82 -7.00 1.78 13.71
CA LEU A 82 -6.05 1.65 12.61
C LEU A 82 -6.72 1.21 11.31
N LEU A 83 -7.73 0.33 11.39
CA LEU A 83 -8.54 -0.05 10.23
C LEU A 83 -9.25 1.15 9.62
N ASN A 84 -9.92 1.98 10.43
CA ASN A 84 -10.65 3.16 9.96
C ASN A 84 -9.72 4.18 9.30
N GLU A 85 -8.57 4.45 9.90
CA GLU A 85 -7.56 5.34 9.34
C GLU A 85 -7.07 4.84 7.97
N ASN A 86 -6.73 3.56 7.87
CA ASN A 86 -6.28 2.96 6.63
C ASN A 86 -7.38 2.99 5.57
N ILE A 87 -8.63 2.65 5.90
CA ILE A 87 -9.76 2.73 4.95
C ILE A 87 -9.92 4.16 4.41
N MET A 88 -9.86 5.17 5.28
CA MET A 88 -9.95 6.57 4.85
C MET A 88 -8.79 6.98 3.95
N LEU A 89 -7.55 6.62 4.30
CA LEU A 89 -6.36 6.89 3.50
C LEU A 89 -6.47 6.26 2.10
N LEU A 90 -6.85 4.98 2.05
CA LEU A 90 -6.96 4.21 0.82
C LEU A 90 -8.09 4.73 -0.08
N SER A 91 -9.23 5.12 0.52
CA SER A 91 -10.35 5.73 -0.22
C SER A 91 -9.96 7.05 -0.87
N LYS A 92 -9.22 7.91 -0.16
CA LYS A 92 -8.68 9.17 -0.71
C LYS A 92 -7.71 8.92 -1.86
N ARG A 93 -6.77 7.96 -1.71
CA ARG A 93 -5.82 7.59 -2.78
C ARG A 93 -6.52 7.07 -4.03
N ARG A 94 -7.54 6.24 -3.86
CA ARG A 94 -8.31 5.66 -4.98
C ARG A 94 -9.17 6.70 -5.70
N SER A 95 -9.69 7.70 -4.97
CA SER A 95 -10.40 8.83 -5.58
C SER A 95 -9.48 9.70 -6.45
N GLN A 96 -8.21 9.86 -6.07
CA GLN A 96 -7.22 10.63 -6.85
C GLN A 96 -6.85 9.95 -8.17
N LEU A 97 -6.82 8.61 -8.20
CA LEU A 97 -6.56 7.85 -9.43
C LEU A 97 -7.61 8.09 -10.53
N LYS A 98 -8.84 8.48 -10.18
CA LYS A 98 -9.90 8.77 -11.15
C LYS A 98 -9.84 10.16 -11.79
N GLN A 99 -9.09 11.11 -11.22
CA GLN A 99 -9.01 12.49 -11.73
C GLN A 99 -7.80 12.77 -12.62
N VAL A 100 -6.85 11.84 -12.76
CA VAL A 100 -5.70 12.01 -13.68
C VAL A 100 -6.10 11.52 -15.07
N SER A 101 -7.01 12.26 -15.71
CA SER A 101 -7.35 12.12 -17.13
C SER A 101 -7.87 13.47 -17.62
N SER A 102 -6.97 14.43 -17.77
CA SER A 102 -7.15 15.67 -18.55
C SER A 102 -5.78 16.18 -18.99
#